data_AF-A0A352RTB2-F1
#
_entry.id   AF-A0A352RTB2-F1
#
_cell.length_a   1.000
_cell.length_b   1.000
_cell.length_c   1.000
_cell.angle_alpha   90.00
_cell.angle_beta   90.00
_cell.angle_gamma   90.00
#
_symmetry.space_group_name_H-M   'P 1'
#
loop_
_entity.id
_entity.type
_entity.pdbx_description
1 polymer ?
#
loop_
_entity_poly.entity_id
_entity_poly.type
_entity_poly.pdbx_seq_one_letter_code
_entity_poly.pdbx_strand_id
1 'polypeptide(L)'
;TGGETLNLLLRQDNNRIGQQIKEGNEDVEIVDALYWAILTRAPSANESTAMLKYLSAAGDRRGALEDVAWGLLNAKEFILRR
;
A
#
# COMPACT_ATOMS: atom_id res chain seq x y z
N THR A 1 -18.29 3.39 -8.78
CA THR A 1 -17.62 4.42 -9.61
C THR A 1 -16.45 5.13 -8.94
N GLY A 2 -16.17 4.97 -7.63
CA GLY A 2 -14.97 5.57 -6.99
C GLY A 2 -13.67 4.77 -7.12
N GLY A 3 -13.75 3.44 -7.20
CA GLY A 3 -12.58 2.55 -7.20
C GLY A 3 -11.69 2.63 -8.45
N GLU A 4 -12.27 2.93 -9.62
CA GLU A 4 -11.53 3.03 -10.89
C GLU A 4 -10.63 4.27 -10.94
N THR A 5 -11.13 5.40 -10.43
CA THR A 5 -10.35 6.65 -10.33
C THR A 5 -9.19 6.52 -9.34
N LEU A 6 -9.38 5.76 -8.26
CA LEU A 6 -8.33 5.49 -7.27
C LEU A 6 -7.24 4.55 -7.82
N ASN A 7 -7.63 3.52 -8.57
CA ASN A 7 -6.68 2.64 -9.24
C ASN A 7 -5.82 3.42 -10.26
N LEU A 8 -6.44 4.37 -10.99
CA LEU A 8 -5.72 5.27 -11.89
C LEU A 8 -4.69 6.16 -11.16
N LEU A 9 -5.02 6.68 -9.97
CA LEU A 9 -4.08 7.47 -9.16
C LEU A 9 -2.93 6.63 -8.59
N LEU A 10 -3.19 5.36 -8.23
CA LEU A 10 -2.18 4.42 -7.77
C LEU A 10 -1.27 3.91 -8.90
N ARG A 11 -1.74 3.90 -10.14
CA ARG A 11 -0.93 3.52 -11.32
C ARG A 11 -0.06 4.65 -11.86
N GLN A 12 -0.29 5.90 -11.44
CA GLN A 12 0.51 7.03 -11.91
C GLN A 12 1.93 6.97 -11.33
N ASP A 13 2.95 7.11 -12.19
CA ASP A 13 4.37 7.16 -11.78
C ASP A 13 4.75 8.31 -10.85
N ASN A 14 3.93 9.37 -10.82
CA ASN A 14 4.17 10.54 -9.98
C ASN A 14 3.53 10.42 -8.59
N ASN A 15 3.01 9.23 -8.25
CA ASN A 15 2.44 8.98 -6.95
C ASN A 15 3.53 8.82 -5.88
N ARG A 16 3.11 8.90 -4.61
CA ARG A 16 4.01 8.82 -3.46
C ARG A 16 4.80 7.49 -3.43
N ILE A 17 4.23 6.40 -3.94
CA ILE A 17 4.92 5.10 -4.07
C ILE A 17 6.09 5.21 -5.05
N GLY A 18 5.85 5.73 -6.26
CA GLY A 18 6.86 5.89 -7.30
C GLY A 18 7.97 6.84 -6.90
N GLN A 19 7.65 7.91 -6.17
CA GLN A 19 8.66 8.81 -5.59
C GLN A 19 9.50 8.11 -4.53
N GLN A 20 8.89 7.41 -3.57
CA GLN A 20 9.66 6.74 -2.52
C GLN A 20 10.49 5.55 -3.02
N ILE A 21 10.03 4.84 -4.06
CA ILE A 21 10.84 3.82 -4.73
C ILE A 21 12.06 4.47 -5.42
N LYS A 22 11.88 5.62 -6.08
CA LYS A 22 12.98 6.38 -6.71
C LYS A 22 13.95 6.97 -5.69
N GLU A 23 13.45 7.40 -4.54
CA GLU A 23 14.26 7.90 -3.42
C GLU A 23 15.05 6.78 -2.72
N GLY A 24 14.74 5.51 -3.00
CA GLY A 24 15.45 4.36 -2.46
C GLY A 24 15.04 3.99 -1.03
N ASN A 25 13.87 4.48 -0.58
CA ASN A 25 13.36 4.18 0.75
C ASN A 25 13.11 2.69 0.94
N GLU A 26 13.16 2.23 2.18
CA GLU A 26 12.90 0.83 2.49
C GLU A 26 11.41 0.49 2.37
N ASP A 27 11.12 -0.78 2.08
CA ASP A 27 9.76 -1.29 1.94
C ASP A 27 8.88 -0.98 3.15
N VAL A 28 9.45 -1.04 4.35
CA VAL A 28 8.73 -0.78 5.59
C VAL A 28 8.29 0.69 5.69
N GLU A 29 9.11 1.62 5.23
CA GLU A 29 8.80 3.06 5.26
C GLU A 29 7.70 3.40 4.27
N ILE A 30 7.72 2.75 3.09
CA ILE A 30 6.69 2.92 2.08
C ILE A 30 5.36 2.37 2.59
N VAL A 31 5.37 1.18 3.20
CA VAL A 31 4.17 0.60 3.81
C VAL A 31 3.64 1.51 4.92
N ASP A 32 4.49 2.00 5.83
CA ASP A 32 4.07 2.90 6.91
C ASP A 32 3.43 4.19 6.36
N ALA A 33 4.07 4.80 5.36
CA ALA A 33 3.53 5.98 4.67
C ALA A 33 2.17 5.72 4.02
N LEU A 34 1.96 4.54 3.43
CA LEU A 34 0.68 4.14 2.85
C LEU A 34 -0.41 3.98 3.92
N TYR A 35 -0.08 3.38 5.06
CA TYR A 35 -1.00 3.24 6.19
C TYR A 35 -1.43 4.60 6.75
N TRP A 36 -0.48 5.53 6.92
CA TRP A 36 -0.80 6.91 7.31
C TRP A 36 -1.65 7.65 6.27
N ALA A 37 -1.36 7.47 4.98
CA ALA A 37 -2.09 8.13 3.90
C ALA A 37 -3.52 7.61 3.74
N ILE A 38 -3.75 6.31 3.94
CA ILE A 38 -5.04 5.65 3.63
C ILE A 38 -5.90 5.48 4.89
N LEU A 39 -5.31 5.02 5.99
CA LEU A 39 -6.01 4.66 7.23
C LEU A 39 -5.77 5.67 8.35
N THR A 40 -4.93 6.70 8.12
CA THR A 40 -4.57 7.73 9.13
C THR A 40 -4.08 7.12 10.45
N ARG A 41 -3.42 5.96 10.38
CA ARG A 41 -2.86 5.24 11.52
C ARG A 41 -1.61 4.48 11.09
N ALA A 42 -0.75 4.15 12.05
CA ALA A 42 0.35 3.22 11.82
C ALA A 42 -0.15 1.77 11.58
N PRO A 43 0.59 0.97 10.80
CA PRO A 43 0.35 -0.47 10.72
C PRO A 43 0.61 -1.13 12.08
N SER A 44 -0.19 -2.14 12.41
CA SER A 44 0.10 -3.01 13.55
C SER A 44 1.26 -3.97 13.24
N ALA A 45 1.89 -4.54 14.26
CA ALA A 45 3.01 -5.48 14.08
C ALA A 45 2.64 -6.70 13.21
N ASN A 46 1.42 -7.22 13.34
CA ASN A 46 0.92 -8.32 12.51
C ASN A 46 0.74 -7.88 11.04
N GLU A 47 0.19 -6.68 10.83
CA GLU A 47 0.00 -6.11 9.50
C GLU A 47 1.33 -5.86 8.80
N SER A 48 2.28 -5.20 9.46
CA SER A 48 3.62 -4.95 8.92
C SER A 48 4.32 -6.26 8.55
N THR A 49 4.29 -7.26 9.43
CA THR A 49 4.90 -8.57 9.15
C THR A 49 4.26 -9.26 7.95
N ALA A 50 2.93 -9.21 7.82
CA ALA A 50 2.21 -9.79 6.69
C ALA A 50 2.55 -9.08 5.36
N MET A 51 2.62 -7.74 5.38
CA MET A 51 2.96 -6.94 4.20
C MET A 51 4.41 -7.13 3.79
N LEU A 52 5.36 -7.12 4.73
CA LEU A 52 6.77 -7.40 4.44
C LEU A 52 6.97 -8.81 3.87
N LYS A 53 6.27 -9.81 4.41
CA LYS A 53 6.30 -11.17 3.87
C LYS A 53 5.76 -11.24 2.44
N TYR A 54 4.70 -10.49 2.15
CA TYR A 54 4.15 -10.38 0.81
C TYR A 54 5.11 -9.70 -0.16
N LEU A 55 5.70 -8.57 0.24
CA LEU A 55 6.71 -7.85 -0.55
C LEU A 55 7.94 -8.71 -0.82
N SER A 56 8.42 -9.46 0.18
CA SER A 56 9.56 -10.37 0.03
C SER A 56 9.25 -11.57 -0.87
N ALA A 57 7.98 -12.00 -0.94
CA ALA A 57 7.52 -13.05 -1.85
C ALA A 57 7.25 -12.55 -3.28
N ALA A 58 7.09 -11.24 -3.47
CA ALA A 58 6.82 -10.64 -4.76
C ALA A 58 8.11 -10.35 -5.52
N GLY A 59 8.18 -10.79 -6.78
CA GLY A 59 9.30 -10.45 -7.68
C GLY A 59 9.24 -9.01 -8.21
N ASP A 60 8.06 -8.39 -8.17
CA ASP A 60 7.84 -6.99 -8.55
C ASP A 60 7.50 -6.16 -7.31
N ARG A 61 8.51 -5.43 -6.83
CA ARG A 61 8.41 -4.56 -5.65
C ARG A 61 7.31 -3.51 -5.78
N ARG A 62 7.17 -2.93 -6.98
CA ARG A 62 6.21 -1.86 -7.21
C ARG A 62 4.80 -2.41 -7.26
N GLY A 63 4.59 -3.50 -8.01
CA GLY A 63 3.30 -4.17 -8.10
C GLY A 63 2.80 -4.64 -6.73
N ALA A 64 3.70 -5.14 -5.88
CA ALA A 64 3.36 -5.53 -4.51
C ALA A 64 2.87 -4.33 -3.68
N LEU A 65 3.57 -3.19 -3.73
CA LEU A 65 3.17 -1.97 -3.02
C LEU A 65 1.84 -1.39 -3.51
N GLU A 66 1.61 -1.42 -4.82
CA GLU A 66 0.32 -1.02 -5.41
C GLU A 66 -0.82 -1.93 -4.94
N ASP A 67 -0.58 -3.24 -4.88
CA ASP A 67 -1.54 -4.23 -4.40
C ASP A 67 -1.83 -4.06 -2.90
N VAL A 68 -0.81 -3.78 -2.08
CA VAL A 68 -0.98 -3.43 -0.66
C VAL A 68 -1.84 -2.18 -0.50
N ALA A 69 -1.55 -1.11 -1.25
CA ALA A 69 -2.37 0.11 -1.23
C ALA A 69 -3.83 -0.18 -1.64
N TRP A 70 -4.03 -1.02 -2.65
CA TRP A 70 -5.34 -1.46 -3.09
C TRP A 70 -6.07 -2.27 -2.02
N GLY A 71 -5.36 -3.17 -1.34
CA GLY A 71 -5.85 -3.95 -0.21
C GLY A 71 -6.26 -3.06 0.96
N LEU A 72 -5.48 -2.02 1.30
CA LEU A 72 -5.80 -1.08 2.39
C LEU A 72 -7.04 -0.25 2.10
N LEU A 73 -7.20 0.20 0.86
CA LEU A 73 -8.41 0.92 0.43
C LEU A 73 -9.65 0.04 0.51
N ASN A 74 -9.54 -1.24 0.15
CA ASN A 74 -10.64 -2.20 0.22
C ASN A 74 -10.87 -2.79 1.61
N ALA A 75 -9.86 -2.82 2.49
CA ALA A 75 -9.95 -3.42 3.83
C ALA A 75 -10.98 -2.71 4.73
N LYS A 76 -11.22 -1.40 4.54
CA LYS A 76 -12.30 -0.68 5.22
C LYS A 76 -13.70 -1.23 4.86
N GLU A 77 -13.89 -1.74 3.64
CA GLU A 77 -15.16 -2.34 3.22
C GLU A 77 -15.37 -3.76 3.79
N PHE A 78 -14.31 -4.45 4.22
CA PHE A 78 -14.41 -5.77 4.85
C PHE A 78 -14.56 -5.71 6.36
N ILE A 79 -13.91 -4.75 7.04
CA ILE A 79 -14.01 -4.60 8.50
C ILE A 79 -15.41 -4.11 8.93
N LEU A 80 -16.07 -3.27 8.11
CA LEU A 80 -17.38 -2.71 8.44
C LEU A 80 -18.56 -3.65 8.10
N ARG A 81 -18.30 -4.81 7.49
CA ARG A 81 -19.33 -5.71 6.94
C ARG A 81 -19.43 -7.06 7.68
N ARG A 82 -18.97 -7.11 8.93
CA ARG A 82 -19.18 -8.25 9.82
C ARG A 82 -20.37 -8.03 10.74
#